data_AF-F4MXF3-F1
#
_entry.id   AF-F4MXF3-F1
#
_cell.length_a   1.000
_cell.length_b   1.000
_cell.length_c   1.000
_cell.angle_alpha   90.00
_cell.angle_beta   90.00
_cell.angle_gamma   90.00
#
_symmetry.space_group_name_H-M   'P 1'
#
loop_
_entity.id
_entity.type
_entity.pdbx_description
1 polymer ?
#
loop_
_entity_poly.entity_id
_entity_poly.type
_entity_poly.pdbx_seq_one_letter_code
_entity_poly.pdbx_strand_id
1 'polypeptide(L)'
;MDYKNSPACLVDKKCDWSAQPTDIVLVQNKEPGITGPLRLGTGASDAFMLQYYEGFPAKDVAWGRIHSSEEWRKLIDIKNLYHETLFGSPAIADNAAEKLVGFISSALDPVGEKTPNELAAQKAKLAVLVGHDSNIASLLAALKTKEYQLPDQYEKTPISGKVVFERWKDIKQNKELMKIEYIYLSTEQIRNKTPLSLQAPPKRVTLEIKGCPIDAKGFCSMDDFRKAIKQNTQI
;
A
#
# COMPACT_ATOMS: atom_id res chain seq x y z
N MET A 1 19.63 -15.75 -6.41
CA MET A 1 19.09 -17.08 -6.07
C MET A 1 19.71 -18.11 -7.00
N ASP A 2 20.16 -19.24 -6.48
CA ASP A 2 20.69 -20.31 -7.30
C ASP A 2 19.58 -21.28 -7.73
N TYR A 3 18.70 -20.81 -8.62
CA TYR A 3 17.51 -21.56 -9.04
C TYR A 3 17.86 -22.88 -9.73
N LYS A 4 18.99 -22.92 -10.46
CA LYS A 4 19.50 -24.12 -11.14
C LYS A 4 19.83 -25.26 -10.17
N ASN A 5 20.19 -24.93 -8.93
CA ASN A 5 20.48 -25.90 -7.89
C ASN A 5 19.31 -26.05 -6.87
N SER A 6 18.14 -25.48 -7.15
CA SER A 6 16.96 -25.63 -6.29
C SER A 6 16.31 -27.02 -6.44
N PRO A 7 15.54 -27.49 -5.44
CA PRO A 7 14.73 -28.71 -5.58
C PRO A 7 13.80 -28.68 -6.80
N ALA A 8 13.22 -27.52 -7.14
CA ALA A 8 12.36 -27.39 -8.31
C ALA A 8 13.10 -27.72 -9.63
N CYS A 9 14.37 -27.35 -9.77
CA CYS A 9 15.15 -27.71 -10.96
C CYS A 9 15.71 -29.13 -10.87
N LEU A 10 16.32 -29.51 -9.74
CA LEU A 10 17.01 -30.79 -9.61
C LEU A 10 16.05 -31.99 -9.56
N VAL A 11 14.92 -31.85 -8.87
CA VAL A 11 13.89 -32.90 -8.69
C VAL A 11 12.80 -32.77 -9.75
N ASP A 12 12.13 -31.62 -9.82
CA ASP A 12 10.93 -31.44 -10.68
C ASP A 12 11.26 -31.07 -12.13
N LYS A 13 12.56 -30.93 -12.47
CA LYS A 13 13.08 -30.54 -13.80
C LYS A 13 12.56 -29.19 -14.32
N LYS A 14 12.09 -28.33 -13.42
CA LYS A 14 11.65 -26.95 -13.69
C LYS A 14 12.82 -25.99 -13.49
N CYS A 15 13.70 -25.91 -14.48
CA CYS A 15 14.96 -25.17 -14.37
C CYS A 15 14.93 -23.76 -14.96
N ASP A 16 13.95 -23.46 -15.83
CA ASP A 16 13.67 -22.12 -16.28
C ASP A 16 12.56 -21.51 -15.41
N TRP A 17 12.96 -20.61 -14.52
CA TRP A 17 12.05 -19.89 -13.66
C TRP A 17 11.09 -19.03 -14.47
N SER A 18 11.56 -18.33 -15.50
CA SER A 18 10.75 -17.38 -16.27
C SER A 18 9.68 -18.04 -17.13
N ALA A 19 9.90 -19.30 -17.54
CA ALA A 19 8.98 -20.07 -18.36
C ALA A 19 7.92 -20.86 -17.55
N GLN A 20 7.89 -20.75 -16.22
CA GLN A 20 6.88 -21.47 -15.43
C GLN A 20 5.47 -20.90 -15.70
N PRO A 21 4.43 -21.75 -15.77
CA PRO A 21 3.06 -21.31 -15.99
C PRO A 21 2.59 -20.41 -14.85
N THR A 22 1.72 -19.46 -15.20
CA THR A 22 1.14 -18.48 -14.28
C THR A 22 -0.37 -18.56 -14.35
N ASP A 23 -1.01 -18.82 -13.20
CA ASP A 23 -2.46 -18.86 -13.05
C ASP A 23 -2.90 -17.89 -11.96
N ILE A 24 -3.96 -17.13 -12.21
CA ILE A 24 -4.65 -16.36 -11.18
C ILE A 24 -5.64 -17.29 -10.47
N VAL A 25 -5.58 -17.30 -9.14
CA VAL A 25 -6.38 -18.18 -8.28
C VAL A 25 -7.34 -17.33 -7.47
N LEU A 26 -8.64 -17.40 -7.80
CA LEU A 26 -9.71 -16.74 -7.06
C LEU A 26 -10.58 -17.80 -6.40
N VAL A 27 -10.54 -17.85 -5.07
CA VAL A 27 -11.35 -18.78 -4.27
C VAL A 27 -12.16 -17.98 -3.27
N GLN A 28 -13.45 -18.27 -3.18
CA GLN A 28 -14.35 -17.59 -2.25
C GLN A 28 -13.79 -17.68 -0.81
N ASN A 29 -13.86 -16.55 -0.08
CA ASN A 29 -13.35 -16.40 1.29
C ASN A 29 -11.84 -16.62 1.44
N LYS A 30 -11.06 -16.51 0.36
CA LYS A 30 -9.59 -16.50 0.40
C LYS A 30 -9.07 -15.25 -0.30
N GLU A 31 -7.83 -14.87 0.03
CA GLU A 31 -7.13 -13.83 -0.71
C GLU A 31 -6.93 -14.25 -2.18
N PRO A 32 -6.97 -13.28 -3.11
CA PRO A 32 -6.59 -13.54 -4.49
C PRO A 32 -5.13 -14.01 -4.54
N GLY A 33 -4.88 -15.09 -5.27
CA GLY A 33 -3.55 -15.68 -5.42
C GLY A 33 -3.07 -15.68 -6.86
N ILE A 34 -1.77 -15.85 -7.04
CA ILE A 34 -1.16 -16.12 -8.34
C ILE A 34 -0.10 -17.21 -8.20
N THR A 35 0.02 -18.10 -9.18
CA THR A 35 1.09 -19.12 -9.25
C THR A 35 2.25 -18.61 -10.12
N GLY A 36 3.32 -19.41 -10.21
CA GLY A 36 4.37 -19.14 -11.18
C GLY A 36 5.41 -18.09 -10.76
N PRO A 37 6.08 -17.45 -11.73
CA PRO A 37 7.30 -16.70 -11.49
C PRO A 37 7.10 -15.46 -10.62
N LEU A 38 5.97 -14.77 -10.79
CA LEU A 38 5.66 -13.53 -10.07
C LEU A 38 5.53 -13.76 -8.57
N ARG A 39 4.90 -14.87 -8.14
CA ARG A 39 4.78 -15.22 -6.72
C ARG A 39 6.13 -15.51 -6.08
N LEU A 40 6.96 -16.34 -6.73
CA LEU A 40 8.30 -16.68 -6.22
C LEU A 40 9.21 -15.45 -6.20
N GLY A 41 9.15 -14.64 -7.25
CA GLY A 41 9.91 -13.40 -7.36
C GLY A 41 9.54 -12.39 -6.29
N THR A 42 8.26 -12.28 -5.96
CA THR A 42 7.79 -11.43 -4.87
C THR A 42 8.36 -11.89 -3.53
N GLY A 43 8.27 -13.18 -3.21
CA GLY A 43 8.83 -13.72 -1.96
C GLY A 43 10.33 -13.48 -1.83
N ALA A 44 11.09 -13.64 -2.92
CA ALA A 44 12.52 -13.37 -2.93
C ALA A 44 12.84 -11.87 -2.76
N SER A 45 12.15 -11.02 -3.53
CA SER A 45 12.35 -9.56 -3.50
C SER A 45 12.01 -8.98 -2.14
N ASP A 46 10.92 -9.44 -1.53
CA ASP A 46 10.48 -9.06 -0.20
C ASP A 46 11.50 -9.50 0.87
N ALA A 47 11.99 -10.74 0.81
CA ALA A 47 13.02 -11.22 1.73
C ALA A 47 14.31 -10.39 1.64
N PHE A 48 14.77 -10.04 0.43
CA PHE A 48 15.96 -9.20 0.27
C PHE A 48 15.73 -7.77 0.78
N MET A 49 14.56 -7.19 0.55
CA MET A 49 14.23 -5.86 1.08
C MET A 49 14.18 -5.85 2.61
N LEU A 50 13.60 -6.88 3.21
CA LEU A 50 13.53 -7.02 4.67
C LEU A 50 14.92 -7.21 5.30
N GLN A 51 15.82 -7.98 4.66
CA GLN A 51 17.23 -8.04 5.08
C GLN A 51 17.89 -6.67 5.04
N TYR A 52 17.63 -5.89 3.99
CA TYR A 52 18.15 -4.54 3.85
C TYR A 52 17.64 -3.63 4.97
N TYR A 53 16.34 -3.65 5.25
CA TYR A 53 15.71 -2.88 6.31
C TYR A 53 16.14 -3.27 7.72
N GLU A 54 16.35 -4.56 7.97
CA GLU A 54 16.82 -5.04 9.27
C GLU A 54 18.27 -4.60 9.57
N GLY A 55 18.98 -4.12 8.54
CA GLY A 55 20.34 -3.61 8.69
C GLY A 55 21.40 -4.71 8.61
N PHE A 56 21.10 -5.82 7.92
CA PHE A 56 22.10 -6.86 7.65
C PHE A 56 23.33 -6.23 6.96
N PRO A 57 24.55 -6.77 7.19
CA PRO A 57 25.72 -6.38 6.43
C PRO A 57 25.46 -6.49 4.93
N ALA A 58 25.96 -5.55 4.12
CA ALA A 58 25.65 -5.49 2.69
C ALA A 58 25.97 -6.80 1.95
N LYS A 59 27.03 -7.51 2.37
CA LYS A 59 27.41 -8.82 1.84
C LYS A 59 26.40 -9.95 2.10
N ASP A 60 25.54 -9.78 3.11
CA ASP A 60 24.56 -10.79 3.52
C ASP A 60 23.16 -10.47 2.94
N VAL A 61 22.87 -9.20 2.67
CA VAL A 61 21.67 -8.78 1.92
C VAL A 61 21.76 -9.30 0.49
N ALA A 62 20.90 -10.24 0.12
CA ALA A 62 20.93 -10.90 -1.18
C ALA A 62 22.34 -11.40 -1.59
N TRP A 63 23.13 -11.83 -0.61
CA TRP A 63 24.54 -12.23 -0.77
C TRP A 63 25.44 -11.15 -1.41
N GLY A 64 25.13 -9.87 -1.19
CA GLY A 64 25.91 -8.74 -1.70
C GLY A 64 25.82 -8.53 -3.21
N ARG A 65 24.79 -9.07 -3.86
CA ARG A 65 24.63 -9.04 -5.33
C ARG A 65 23.84 -7.83 -5.85
N ILE A 66 23.35 -6.97 -4.96
CA ILE A 66 22.61 -5.76 -5.33
C ILE A 66 23.52 -4.57 -5.06
N HIS A 67 23.86 -3.83 -6.10
CA HIS A 67 24.93 -2.82 -6.10
C HIS A 67 24.42 -1.40 -6.37
N SER A 68 23.19 -1.24 -6.86
CA SER A 68 22.65 0.07 -7.22
C SER A 68 21.17 0.23 -6.90
N SER A 69 20.72 1.49 -6.80
CA SER A 69 19.30 1.83 -6.66
C SER A 69 18.46 1.37 -7.86
N GLU A 70 19.04 1.30 -9.07
CA GLU A 70 18.34 0.80 -10.25
C GLU A 70 18.07 -0.71 -10.15
N GLU A 71 19.05 -1.48 -9.67
CA GLU A 71 18.87 -2.91 -9.41
C GLU A 71 17.83 -3.16 -8.31
N TRP A 72 17.86 -2.37 -7.24
CA TRP A 72 16.81 -2.41 -6.22
C TRP A 72 15.43 -2.13 -6.81
N ARG A 73 15.30 -1.09 -7.64
CA ARG A 73 14.02 -0.72 -8.25
C ARG A 73 13.50 -1.84 -9.14
N LYS A 74 14.32 -2.41 -10.02
CA LYS A 74 13.96 -3.58 -10.86
C LYS A 74 13.51 -4.79 -10.04
N LEU A 75 14.19 -5.07 -8.93
CA LEU A 75 13.85 -6.17 -8.05
C LEU A 75 12.50 -5.94 -7.35
N ILE A 76 12.32 -4.76 -6.72
CA ILE A 76 11.10 -4.44 -5.97
C ILE A 76 9.90 -4.22 -6.89
N ASP A 77 10.10 -3.85 -8.15
CA ASP A 77 9.03 -3.78 -9.15
C ASP A 77 8.32 -5.12 -9.36
N ILE A 78 9.00 -6.26 -9.11
CA ILE A 78 8.36 -7.59 -9.11
C ILE A 78 7.32 -7.67 -7.98
N LYS A 79 7.67 -7.23 -6.77
CA LYS A 79 6.75 -7.16 -5.62
C LYS A 79 5.62 -6.17 -5.89
N ASN A 80 5.93 -4.99 -6.40
CA ASN A 80 4.95 -3.96 -6.72
C ASN A 80 3.92 -4.47 -7.74
N LEU A 81 4.38 -5.13 -8.81
CA LEU A 81 3.52 -5.71 -9.84
C LEU A 81 2.65 -6.85 -9.30
N TYR A 82 3.18 -7.69 -8.38
CA TYR A 82 2.40 -8.72 -7.71
C TYR A 82 1.23 -8.13 -6.91
N HIS A 83 1.47 -7.09 -6.10
CA HIS A 83 0.39 -6.41 -5.38
C HIS A 83 -0.63 -5.76 -6.31
N GLU A 84 -0.16 -5.07 -7.35
CA GLU A 84 -1.04 -4.44 -8.33
C GLU A 84 -1.91 -5.46 -9.07
N THR A 85 -1.33 -6.61 -9.45
CA THR A 85 -2.06 -7.67 -10.15
C THR A 85 -3.15 -8.29 -9.26
N LEU A 86 -2.84 -8.53 -7.98
CA LEU A 86 -3.77 -9.21 -7.07
C LEU A 86 -4.79 -8.29 -6.42
N PHE A 87 -4.42 -7.05 -6.11
CA PHE A 87 -5.24 -6.14 -5.30
C PHE A 87 -5.57 -4.81 -6.00
N GLY A 88 -4.99 -4.55 -7.19
CA GLY A 88 -5.19 -3.30 -7.92
C GLY A 88 -6.36 -3.33 -8.92
N SER A 89 -6.83 -4.51 -9.33
CA SER A 89 -7.97 -4.58 -10.28
C SER A 89 -9.25 -4.07 -9.62
N PRO A 90 -10.10 -3.25 -10.30
CA PRO A 90 -11.25 -2.63 -9.67
C PRO A 90 -12.20 -3.62 -8.98
N ALA A 91 -12.56 -4.72 -9.64
CA ALA A 91 -13.49 -5.70 -9.08
C ALA A 91 -12.94 -6.41 -7.83
N ILE A 92 -11.63 -6.70 -7.79
CA ILE A 92 -11.00 -7.33 -6.62
C ILE A 92 -10.81 -6.29 -5.51
N ALA A 93 -10.35 -5.08 -5.86
CA ALA A 93 -10.13 -4.00 -4.92
C ALA A 93 -11.42 -3.61 -4.20
N ASP A 94 -12.52 -3.41 -4.95
CA ASP A 94 -13.83 -3.03 -4.39
C ASP A 94 -14.31 -4.08 -3.38
N ASN A 95 -14.23 -5.37 -3.73
CA ASN A 95 -14.63 -6.46 -2.84
C ASN A 95 -13.67 -6.64 -1.64
N ALA A 96 -12.35 -6.60 -1.87
CA ALA A 96 -11.36 -6.82 -0.82
C ALA A 96 -11.31 -5.66 0.19
N ALA A 97 -11.54 -4.43 -0.27
CA ALA A 97 -11.51 -3.23 0.56
C ALA A 97 -12.88 -2.85 1.13
N GLU A 98 -13.99 -3.49 0.71
CA GLU A 98 -15.37 -3.15 1.06
C GLU A 98 -15.54 -2.76 2.53
N LYS A 99 -15.15 -3.65 3.44
CA LYS A 99 -15.29 -3.44 4.90
C LYS A 99 -14.42 -2.31 5.41
N LEU A 100 -13.22 -2.14 4.87
CA LEU A 100 -12.29 -1.09 5.29
C LEU A 100 -12.77 0.28 4.81
N VAL A 101 -13.21 0.38 3.55
CA VAL A 101 -13.82 1.59 2.99
C VAL A 101 -15.09 1.93 3.77
N GLY A 102 -15.97 0.96 4.01
CA GLY A 102 -17.19 1.13 4.80
C GLY A 102 -16.88 1.70 6.18
N PHE A 103 -15.91 1.11 6.89
CA PHE A 103 -15.48 1.60 8.20
C PHE A 103 -14.97 3.05 8.14
N ILE A 104 -14.07 3.36 7.19
CA ILE A 104 -13.50 4.71 7.02
C ILE A 104 -14.60 5.72 6.70
N SER A 105 -15.50 5.38 5.76
CA SER A 105 -16.64 6.20 5.38
C SER A 105 -17.55 6.48 6.58
N SER A 106 -17.98 5.44 7.29
CA SER A 106 -18.84 5.55 8.47
C SER A 106 -18.20 6.34 9.61
N ALA A 107 -16.90 6.14 9.88
CA ALA A 107 -16.20 6.87 10.93
C ALA A 107 -16.10 8.37 10.61
N LEU A 108 -15.95 8.74 9.33
CA LEU A 108 -15.81 10.12 8.87
C LEU A 108 -17.17 10.82 8.60
N ASP A 109 -18.23 10.07 8.34
CA ASP A 109 -19.59 10.59 8.08
C ASP A 109 -20.39 10.81 9.38
N PRO A 110 -20.79 12.04 9.72
CA PRO A 110 -21.59 12.29 10.92
C PRO A 110 -22.97 11.64 10.89
N VAL A 111 -23.49 11.27 9.71
CA VAL A 111 -24.85 10.71 9.53
C VAL A 111 -24.77 9.20 9.29
N GLY A 112 -25.91 8.50 9.42
CA GLY A 112 -26.01 7.05 9.16
C GLY A 112 -25.83 6.17 10.40
N GLU A 113 -26.37 4.96 10.32
CA GLU A 113 -26.19 3.91 11.33
C GLU A 113 -24.72 3.51 11.44
N LYS A 114 -24.27 3.22 12.65
CA LYS A 114 -22.86 2.92 12.94
C LYS A 114 -22.79 1.72 13.86
N THR A 115 -21.86 0.83 13.57
CA THR A 115 -21.40 -0.16 14.53
C THR A 115 -20.74 0.53 15.73
N PRO A 116 -20.62 -0.15 16.89
CA PRO A 116 -19.95 0.42 18.05
C PRO A 116 -18.52 0.91 17.76
N ASN A 117 -17.78 0.21 16.90
CA ASN A 117 -16.40 0.56 16.55
C ASN A 117 -16.32 1.81 15.66
N GLU A 118 -17.22 1.95 14.68
CA GLU A 118 -17.28 3.14 13.82
C GLU A 118 -17.68 4.37 14.64
N LEU A 119 -18.62 4.22 15.58
CA LEU A 119 -19.01 5.30 16.49
C LEU A 119 -17.86 5.70 17.43
N ALA A 120 -17.09 4.74 17.94
CA ALA A 120 -15.92 5.01 18.76
C ALA A 120 -14.84 5.75 17.95
N ALA A 121 -14.56 5.31 16.71
CA ALA A 121 -13.61 5.96 15.82
C ALA A 121 -14.04 7.40 15.47
N GLN A 122 -15.33 7.63 15.22
CA GLN A 122 -15.87 8.96 14.94
C GLN A 122 -15.71 9.94 16.13
N LYS A 123 -15.91 9.45 17.36
CA LYS A 123 -15.77 10.27 18.57
C LYS A 123 -14.31 10.54 18.93
N ALA A 124 -13.40 9.66 18.51
CA ALA A 124 -11.98 9.83 18.75
C ALA A 124 -11.39 10.94 17.87
N LYS A 125 -10.40 11.67 18.42
CA LYS A 125 -9.60 12.60 17.61
C LYS A 125 -8.62 11.89 16.68
N LEU A 126 -8.29 10.64 17.00
CA LEU A 126 -7.38 9.78 16.26
C LEU A 126 -7.88 8.33 16.34
N ALA A 127 -8.04 7.69 15.20
CA ALA A 127 -8.23 6.25 15.07
C ALA A 127 -7.03 5.66 14.32
N VAL A 128 -6.50 4.54 14.80
CA VAL A 128 -5.36 3.86 14.17
C VAL A 128 -5.81 2.45 13.80
N LEU A 129 -5.81 2.16 12.50
CA LEU A 129 -6.05 0.83 11.96
C LEU A 129 -4.71 0.25 11.52
N VAL A 130 -4.36 -0.93 12.04
CA VAL A 130 -3.13 -1.63 11.68
C VAL A 130 -3.52 -2.88 10.90
N GLY A 131 -3.05 -2.94 9.65
CA GLY A 131 -3.33 -4.04 8.73
C GLY A 131 -2.11 -4.36 7.88
N HIS A 132 -2.37 -4.88 6.69
CA HIS A 132 -1.36 -5.34 5.74
C HIS A 132 -1.21 -4.39 4.55
N ASP A 133 -0.13 -4.54 3.81
CA ASP A 133 0.08 -3.89 2.51
C ASP A 133 -1.05 -4.18 1.52
N SER A 134 -1.60 -5.39 1.52
CA SER A 134 -2.78 -5.78 0.74
C SER A 134 -4.02 -4.94 1.06
N ASN A 135 -4.20 -4.50 2.32
CA ASN A 135 -5.28 -3.60 2.70
C ASN A 135 -5.06 -2.19 2.12
N ILE A 136 -3.82 -1.69 2.14
CA ILE A 136 -3.50 -0.37 1.56
C ILE A 136 -3.64 -0.42 0.03
N ALA A 137 -3.12 -1.45 -0.61
CA ALA A 137 -3.18 -1.63 -2.05
C ALA A 137 -4.63 -1.67 -2.55
N SER A 138 -5.47 -2.52 -1.94
CA SER A 138 -6.88 -2.62 -2.30
C SER A 138 -7.67 -1.35 -1.94
N LEU A 139 -7.41 -0.72 -0.78
CA LEU A 139 -8.03 0.55 -0.39
C LEU A 139 -7.75 1.66 -1.41
N LEU A 140 -6.48 1.87 -1.78
CA LEU A 140 -6.11 2.96 -2.69
C LEU A 140 -6.65 2.71 -4.11
N ALA A 141 -6.71 1.45 -4.55
CA ALA A 141 -7.31 1.06 -5.82
C ALA A 141 -8.84 1.25 -5.82
N ALA A 142 -9.55 0.80 -4.76
CA ALA A 142 -10.99 0.97 -4.60
C ALA A 142 -11.40 2.45 -4.55
N LEU A 143 -10.58 3.29 -3.90
CA LEU A 143 -10.77 4.74 -3.87
C LEU A 143 -10.40 5.42 -5.20
N LYS A 144 -9.88 4.69 -6.19
CA LYS A 144 -9.44 5.23 -7.49
C LYS A 144 -8.44 6.37 -7.30
N THR A 145 -7.46 6.13 -6.43
CA THR A 145 -6.35 7.06 -6.18
C THR A 145 -5.60 7.28 -7.48
N LYS A 146 -5.29 8.55 -7.82
CA LYS A 146 -4.44 8.86 -8.96
C LYS A 146 -3.05 8.25 -8.75
N GLU A 147 -2.35 8.00 -9.86
CA GLU A 147 -0.95 7.59 -9.82
C GLU A 147 -0.14 8.50 -8.90
N TYR A 148 0.62 7.90 -8.00
CA TYR A 148 1.46 8.58 -7.03
C TYR A 148 2.83 7.91 -7.00
N GLN A 149 3.82 8.67 -6.55
CA GLN A 149 5.18 8.17 -6.32
C GLN A 149 5.56 8.44 -4.89
N LEU A 150 6.34 7.53 -4.30
CA LEU A 150 6.91 7.68 -2.97
C LEU A 150 8.43 7.90 -3.12
N PRO A 151 8.90 9.16 -3.18
CA PRO A 151 10.33 9.47 -3.24
C PRO A 151 11.15 8.75 -2.16
N ASP A 152 12.37 8.33 -2.52
CA ASP A 152 13.30 7.62 -1.62
C ASP A 152 12.76 6.28 -1.07
N GLN A 153 11.81 5.68 -1.78
CA GLN A 153 11.22 4.39 -1.47
C GLN A 153 11.01 3.58 -2.75
N TYR A 154 11.32 2.28 -2.69
CA TYR A 154 11.15 1.34 -3.81
C TYR A 154 9.78 0.65 -3.80
N GLU A 155 9.19 0.47 -2.62
CA GLU A 155 7.88 -0.19 -2.45
C GLU A 155 6.72 0.79 -2.67
N LYS A 156 5.67 0.39 -3.38
CA LYS A 156 4.41 1.16 -3.47
C LYS A 156 3.65 1.20 -2.13
N THR A 157 3.80 0.16 -1.32
CA THR A 157 3.20 0.01 0.00
C THR A 157 4.28 -0.31 1.04
N PRO A 158 5.13 0.68 1.42
CA PRO A 158 6.31 0.45 2.25
C PRO A 158 5.97 -0.04 3.65
N ILE A 159 6.92 -0.77 4.26
CA ILE A 159 6.84 -1.14 5.67
C ILE A 159 6.61 0.09 6.56
N SER A 160 5.70 -0.05 7.53
CA SER A 160 5.26 1.04 8.42
C SER A 160 4.62 2.24 7.72
N GLY A 161 4.35 2.16 6.42
CA GLY A 161 3.60 3.15 5.66
C GLY A 161 2.17 3.33 6.17
N LYS A 162 1.64 4.55 6.06
CA LYS A 162 0.32 4.93 6.56
C LYS A 162 -0.39 5.80 5.53
N VAL A 163 -1.63 5.44 5.20
CA VAL A 163 -2.56 6.35 4.53
C VAL A 163 -3.37 7.06 5.61
N VAL A 164 -3.24 8.37 5.69
CA VAL A 164 -3.85 9.20 6.73
C VAL A 164 -4.96 10.03 6.11
N PHE A 165 -6.18 9.84 6.60
CA PHE A 165 -7.33 10.66 6.26
C PHE A 165 -7.50 11.74 7.33
N GLU A 166 -7.41 12.99 6.92
CA GLU A 166 -7.44 14.14 7.81
C GLU A 166 -8.68 15.00 7.53
N ARG A 167 -9.59 15.08 8.50
CA ARG A 167 -10.74 16.00 8.43
C ARG A 167 -10.36 17.34 9.05
N TRP A 168 -10.42 18.40 8.24
CA TRP A 168 -10.09 19.78 8.61
C TRP A 168 -11.33 20.67 8.60
N LYS A 169 -11.32 21.73 9.41
CA LYS A 169 -12.33 22.80 9.40
C LYS A 169 -11.65 24.12 9.07
N ASP A 170 -11.96 24.70 7.91
CA ASP A 170 -11.62 26.09 7.60
C ASP A 170 -12.61 26.99 8.35
N ILE A 171 -12.15 27.62 9.43
CA ILE A 171 -12.96 28.51 10.28
C ILE A 171 -13.36 29.79 9.52
N LYS A 172 -12.50 30.29 8.62
CA LYS A 172 -12.76 31.54 7.89
C LYS A 172 -13.87 31.38 6.87
N GLN A 173 -13.89 30.25 6.17
CA GLN A 173 -14.90 29.93 5.16
C GLN A 173 -16.05 29.07 5.70
N ASN A 174 -15.97 28.63 6.97
CA ASN A 174 -16.86 27.66 7.58
C ASN A 174 -16.99 26.33 6.80
N LYS A 175 -15.94 25.90 6.09
CA LYS A 175 -15.94 24.68 5.25
C LYS A 175 -15.27 23.50 5.93
N GLU A 176 -15.81 22.30 5.73
CA GLU A 176 -15.12 21.06 6.09
C GLU A 176 -14.31 20.55 4.89
N LEU A 177 -13.09 20.12 5.14
CA LEU A 177 -12.12 19.70 4.13
C LEU A 177 -11.56 18.31 4.48
N MET A 178 -11.17 17.57 3.46
CA MET A 178 -10.44 16.31 3.55
C MET A 178 -9.04 16.50 2.98
N LYS A 179 -8.03 15.95 3.66
CA LYS A 179 -6.70 15.76 3.10
C LYS A 179 -6.29 14.31 3.31
N ILE A 180 -5.71 13.70 2.27
CA ILE A 180 -5.23 12.32 2.32
C ILE A 180 -3.72 12.36 2.10
N GLU A 181 -2.95 11.82 3.05
CA GLU A 181 -1.50 11.75 2.95
C GLU A 181 -1.01 10.30 3.05
N TYR A 182 -0.06 9.91 2.21
CA TYR A 182 0.79 8.76 2.46
C TYR A 182 1.99 9.22 3.29
N ILE A 183 2.07 8.78 4.55
CA ILE A 183 3.19 9.03 5.45
C ILE A 183 4.02 7.75 5.57
N TYR A 184 5.32 7.83 5.29
CA TYR A 184 6.20 6.67 5.23
C TYR A 184 7.64 7.04 5.57
N LEU A 185 8.48 6.02 5.73
CA LEU A 185 9.92 6.19 5.88
C LEU A 185 10.59 5.89 4.56
N SER A 186 11.61 6.69 4.23
CA SER A 186 12.52 6.35 3.15
C SER A 186 13.26 5.05 3.46
N THR A 187 13.74 4.39 2.41
CA THR A 187 14.51 3.15 2.52
C THR A 187 15.71 3.29 3.48
N GLU A 188 16.41 4.42 3.43
CA GLU A 188 17.54 4.72 4.32
C GLU A 188 17.11 5.06 5.75
N GLN A 189 15.97 5.73 5.96
CA GLN A 189 15.45 5.97 7.31
C GLN A 189 15.17 4.66 8.04
N ILE A 190 14.64 3.67 7.33
CA ILE A 190 14.35 2.33 7.88
C ILE A 190 15.67 1.61 8.19
N ARG A 191 16.54 1.44 7.19
CA ARG A 191 17.81 0.71 7.35
C ARG A 191 18.69 1.28 8.47
N ASN A 192 18.79 2.61 8.53
CA ASN A 192 19.65 3.28 9.50
C ASN A 192 18.95 3.50 10.86
N LYS A 193 17.71 3.03 11.03
CA LYS A 193 16.91 3.20 12.26
C LYS A 193 16.88 4.67 12.70
N THR A 194 16.69 5.57 11.72
CA THR A 194 16.83 7.02 11.91
C THR A 194 15.77 7.53 12.90
N PRO A 195 16.16 8.18 14.02
CA PRO A 195 15.20 8.81 14.91
C PRO A 195 14.41 9.90 14.19
N LEU A 196 13.09 9.89 14.36
CA LEU A 196 12.19 10.81 13.68
C LEU A 196 11.81 11.98 14.58
N SER A 197 11.79 13.17 14.00
CA SER A 197 11.38 14.41 14.67
C SER A 197 10.75 15.37 13.67
N LEU A 198 10.30 16.56 14.10
CA LEU A 198 9.83 17.57 13.15
C LEU A 198 10.97 18.11 12.26
N GLN A 199 12.21 18.08 12.74
CA GLN A 199 13.40 18.49 12.01
C GLN A 199 13.92 17.38 11.08
N ALA A 200 13.68 16.11 11.44
CA ALA A 200 13.97 14.93 10.63
C ALA A 200 12.69 14.09 10.45
N PRO A 201 11.71 14.58 9.66
CA PRO A 201 10.39 13.96 9.60
C PRO A 201 10.37 12.70 8.74
N PRO A 202 9.33 11.84 8.91
CA PRO A 202 8.97 10.89 7.88
C PRO A 202 8.65 11.61 6.57
N LYS A 203 8.77 10.88 5.46
CA LYS A 203 8.35 11.36 4.13
C LYS A 203 6.83 11.41 4.07
N ARG A 204 6.30 12.34 3.27
CA ARG A 204 4.86 12.59 3.10
C ARG A 204 4.57 12.87 1.63
N VAL A 205 3.52 12.25 1.11
CA VAL A 205 2.99 12.50 -0.24
C VAL A 205 1.49 12.71 -0.11
N THR A 206 0.98 13.83 -0.63
CA THR A 206 -0.46 14.06 -0.69
C THR A 206 -1.06 13.22 -1.81
N LEU A 207 -2.12 12.49 -1.50
CA LEU A 207 -2.86 11.65 -2.43
C LEU A 207 -4.09 12.39 -2.94
N GLU A 208 -4.46 12.13 -4.20
CA GLU A 208 -5.68 12.62 -4.81
C GLU A 208 -6.50 11.43 -5.29
N ILE A 209 -7.80 11.40 -4.95
CA ILE A 209 -8.72 10.35 -5.38
C ILE A 209 -9.67 10.87 -6.45
N LYS A 210 -10.07 10.01 -7.39
CA LYS A 210 -11.04 10.38 -8.43
C LYS A 210 -12.34 10.87 -7.78
N GLY A 211 -12.83 12.03 -8.22
CA GLY A 211 -14.04 12.65 -7.67
C GLY A 211 -13.81 13.54 -6.44
N CYS A 212 -12.58 13.65 -5.91
CA CYS A 212 -12.21 14.60 -4.85
C CYS A 212 -11.00 15.45 -5.28
N PRO A 213 -11.19 16.43 -6.19
CA PRO A 213 -10.09 17.26 -6.66
C PRO A 213 -9.50 18.08 -5.52
N ILE A 214 -8.16 18.09 -5.41
CA ILE A 214 -7.44 18.82 -4.37
C ILE A 214 -7.05 20.23 -4.81
N ASP A 215 -7.04 21.17 -3.87
CA ASP A 215 -6.51 22.52 -4.05
C ASP A 215 -4.97 22.55 -3.97
N ALA A 216 -4.37 23.73 -4.13
CA ALA A 216 -2.91 23.92 -4.06
C ALA A 216 -2.28 23.55 -2.69
N LYS A 217 -3.10 23.37 -1.64
CA LYS A 217 -2.67 22.95 -0.30
C LYS A 217 -2.95 21.46 -0.04
N GLY A 218 -3.52 20.75 -1.02
CA GLY A 218 -3.83 19.34 -0.92
C GLY A 218 -5.19 19.02 -0.30
N PHE A 219 -6.10 19.99 -0.18
CA PHE A 219 -7.43 19.76 0.40
C PHE A 219 -8.48 19.57 -0.70
N CYS A 220 -9.36 18.58 -0.52
CA CYS A 220 -10.63 18.51 -1.24
C CYS A 220 -11.80 18.78 -0.28
N SER A 221 -12.99 19.12 -0.80
CA SER A 221 -14.14 19.37 0.07
C SER A 221 -14.63 18.05 0.71
N MET A 222 -15.11 18.11 1.96
CA MET A 222 -15.71 16.91 2.58
C MET A 222 -16.92 16.37 1.82
N ASP A 223 -17.66 17.23 1.12
CA ASP A 223 -18.82 16.81 0.34
C ASP A 223 -18.40 16.06 -0.93
N ASP A 224 -17.35 16.51 -1.61
CA ASP A 224 -16.79 15.78 -2.74
C ASP A 224 -16.17 14.46 -2.28
N PHE A 225 -15.52 14.43 -1.12
CA PHE A 225 -15.00 13.19 -0.53
C PHE A 225 -16.11 12.17 -0.27
N ARG A 226 -17.21 12.61 0.37
CA ARG A 226 -18.39 11.76 0.64
C ARG A 226 -19.05 11.25 -0.64
N LYS A 227 -19.08 12.05 -1.70
CA LYS A 227 -19.60 11.61 -3.02
C LYS A 227 -18.63 10.63 -3.69
N ALA A 228 -17.34 10.95 -3.67
CA ALA A 228 -16.29 10.15 -4.30
C ALA A 228 -16.22 8.75 -3.67
N ILE A 229 -16.23 8.63 -2.34
CA ILE A 229 -16.16 7.32 -1.70
C ILE A 229 -17.37 6.45 -2.09
N LYS A 230 -18.59 6.99 -2.09
CA LYS A 230 -19.82 6.29 -2.51
C LYS A 230 -19.84 5.93 -3.99
N GLN A 231 -19.26 6.75 -4.86
CA GLN A 231 -19.21 6.50 -6.30
C GLN A 231 -18.08 5.55 -6.70
N ASN A 232 -16.97 5.59 -5.97
CA ASN A 232 -15.78 4.84 -6.31
C ASN A 232 -15.92 3.38 -5.90
N THR A 233 -16.51 3.13 -4.74
CA THR A 233 -16.80 1.79 -4.25
C THR A 233 -18.24 1.46 -4.58
N GLN A 234 -18.47 0.56 -5.54
CA GLN A 234 -19.82 0.08 -5.89
C GLN A 234 -20.37 -0.84 -4.77
N ILE A 235 -20.60 -0.25 -3.60
CA ILE A 235 -21.23 -0.86 -2.42
C ILE A 235 -22.65 -0.31 -2.31
#